data_AF-A0A368GSH0-F1
#
_entry.id   AF-A0A368GSH0-F1
#
_cell.length_a   1.000
_cell.length_b   1.000
_cell.length_c   1.000
_cell.angle_alpha   90.00
_cell.angle_beta   90.00
_cell.angle_gamma   90.00
#
_symmetry.space_group_name_H-M   'P 1'
#
loop_
_entity.id
_entity.type
_entity.pdbx_description
1 polymer ?
#
loop_
_entity_poly.entity_id
_entity_poly.type
_entity_poly.pdbx_seq_one_letter_code
_entity_poly.pdbx_strand_id
1 'polypeptide(L)'
;MLVLFALIATISAELDLSVELPLHEAEKLTGQDLVEYVRRHQNLFKVKESKEAEERMKYLLDPKYLISPDDKDRKQDDDDEEPPEEFDSRKAWPECADIINTVRDQTKCDPTLNGLFNVQDLVGLCQLHQS
;
A
#
# COMPACT_ATOMS: atom_id res chain seq x y z
N MET A 1 48.52 -8.46 -6.41
CA MET A 1 47.21 -8.59 -7.10
C MET A 1 46.38 -9.77 -6.59
N LEU A 2 46.94 -10.98 -6.42
CA LEU A 2 46.20 -12.14 -5.88
C LEU A 2 45.64 -11.93 -4.46
N VAL A 3 46.34 -11.19 -3.60
CA VAL A 3 45.89 -10.87 -2.23
C VAL A 3 44.68 -9.93 -2.21
N LEU A 4 44.59 -9.00 -3.17
CA LEU A 4 43.44 -8.10 -3.31
C LEU A 4 42.20 -8.85 -3.79
N PHE A 5 42.34 -9.79 -4.74
CA PHE A 5 41.24 -10.65 -5.17
C PHE A 5 40.75 -11.60 -4.07
N ALA A 6 41.67 -12.12 -3.24
CA ALA A 6 41.30 -12.94 -2.09
C ALA A 6 40.51 -12.15 -1.04
N LEU A 7 40.92 -10.91 -0.74
CA LEU A 7 40.19 -10.02 0.18
C LEU A 7 38.80 -9.63 -0.36
N ILE A 8 38.69 -9.37 -1.66
CA ILE A 8 37.39 -9.07 -2.29
C ILE A 8 36.49 -10.32 -2.26
N ALA A 9 37.03 -11.51 -2.52
CA ALA A 9 36.27 -12.76 -2.48
C ALA A 9 35.80 -13.12 -1.05
N THR A 10 36.59 -12.84 -0.02
CA THR A 10 36.17 -13.03 1.38
C THR A 10 35.11 -12.01 1.80
N ILE A 11 35.22 -10.75 1.38
CA ILE A 11 34.21 -9.72 1.67
C ILE A 11 32.88 -10.03 0.96
N SER A 12 32.91 -10.51 -0.29
CA SER A 12 31.71 -10.93 -1.00
C SER A 12 31.04 -12.16 -0.42
N ALA A 13 31.78 -13.02 0.29
CA ALA A 13 31.23 -14.20 0.96
C ALA A 13 30.58 -13.89 2.32
N GLU A 14 30.83 -12.69 2.89
CA GLU A 14 30.35 -12.32 4.23
C GLU A 14 29.08 -11.46 4.20
N LEU A 15 28.65 -10.98 3.03
CA LEU A 15 27.30 -10.41 2.83
C LEU A 15 26.35 -11.47 2.27
N ASP A 16 26.21 -12.57 3.00
CA ASP A 16 25.17 -13.56 2.74
C ASP A 16 23.83 -13.02 3.24
N LEU A 17 23.27 -12.06 2.50
CA LEU A 17 21.99 -11.40 2.79
C LEU A 17 20.77 -12.34 2.60
N SER A 18 20.96 -13.67 2.63
CA SER A 18 19.90 -14.65 2.85
C SER A 18 19.65 -14.95 4.32
N VAL A 19 20.50 -14.40 5.20
CA VAL A 19 20.25 -14.40 6.64
C VAL A 19 19.10 -13.44 6.92
N GLU A 20 18.00 -13.97 7.47
CA GLU A 20 16.93 -13.14 7.99
C GLU A 20 17.50 -12.20 9.05
N LEU A 21 17.42 -10.89 8.78
CA LEU A 21 17.82 -9.89 9.75
C LEU A 21 16.86 -9.94 10.95
N PRO A 22 17.36 -9.86 12.19
CA PRO A 22 16.52 -9.60 13.34
C PRO A 22 15.61 -8.39 13.06
N LEU A 23 14.34 -8.45 13.49
CA LEU A 23 13.34 -7.41 13.19
C LEU A 23 13.86 -5.98 13.46
N HIS A 24 14.56 -5.79 14.58
CA HIS A 24 15.09 -4.48 14.98
C HIS A 24 16.20 -3.93 14.06
N GLU A 25 16.86 -4.79 13.28
CA GLU A 25 17.84 -4.40 12.26
C GLU A 25 17.16 -4.15 10.92
N ALA A 26 16.21 -5.02 10.55
CA ALA A 26 15.41 -4.86 9.33
C ALA A 26 14.60 -3.55 9.33
N GLU A 27 14.04 -3.16 10.48
CA GLU A 27 13.28 -1.91 10.65
C GLU A 27 14.11 -0.64 10.39
N LYS A 28 15.44 -0.70 10.51
CA LYS A 28 16.33 0.44 10.30
C LYS A 28 16.75 0.60 8.84
N LEU A 29 16.45 -0.38 7.98
CA LEU A 29 16.80 -0.32 6.56
C LEU A 29 16.02 0.78 5.86
N THR A 30 16.68 1.51 4.98
CA THR A 30 16.06 2.57 4.15
C THR A 30 16.64 2.52 2.73
N GLY A 31 15.96 3.17 1.79
CA GLY A 31 16.41 3.27 0.39
C GLY A 31 16.72 1.91 -0.24
N GLN A 32 17.86 1.83 -0.92
CA GLN A 32 18.25 0.67 -1.73
C GLN A 32 18.42 -0.60 -0.90
N ASP A 33 18.94 -0.48 0.32
CA ASP A 33 19.16 -1.63 1.21
C ASP A 33 17.82 -2.26 1.61
N LEU A 34 16.80 -1.42 1.88
CA LEU A 34 15.44 -1.88 2.15
C LEU A 34 14.83 -2.56 0.92
N VAL A 35 14.95 -1.94 -0.26
CA VAL A 35 14.39 -2.49 -1.50
C VAL A 35 15.00 -3.84 -1.83
N GLU A 36 16.32 -3.99 -1.68
CA GLU A 36 17.01 -5.24 -1.97
C GLU A 36 16.68 -6.32 -0.92
N TYR A 37 16.60 -5.94 0.36
CA TYR A 37 16.18 -6.85 1.42
C TYR A 37 14.77 -7.41 1.16
N VAL A 38 13.78 -6.54 0.92
CA VAL A 38 12.39 -6.97 0.68
C VAL A 38 12.30 -7.81 -0.60
N ARG A 39 13.00 -7.42 -1.67
CA ARG A 39 12.99 -8.19 -2.93
C ARG A 39 13.51 -9.61 -2.76
N ARG A 40 14.49 -9.84 -1.89
CA ARG A 40 15.07 -11.16 -1.63
C ARG A 40 14.19 -12.02 -0.73
N HIS A 41 13.59 -11.42 0.30
CA HIS A 41 12.87 -12.16 1.35
C HIS A 41 11.36 -12.25 1.12
N GLN A 42 10.80 -11.48 0.18
CA GLN A 42 9.37 -11.45 -0.11
C GLN A 42 9.10 -11.69 -1.60
N ASN A 43 8.41 -12.78 -1.92
CA ASN A 43 8.11 -13.21 -3.29
C ASN A 43 6.65 -12.95 -3.73
N LEU A 44 5.77 -12.52 -2.81
CA LEU A 44 4.35 -12.25 -3.09
C LEU A 44 4.13 -10.96 -3.92
N PHE A 45 5.09 -10.04 -3.92
CA PHE A 45 5.03 -8.80 -4.69
C PHE A 45 6.40 -8.36 -5.21
N LYS A 46 6.42 -7.40 -6.13
CA LYS A 46 7.65 -6.83 -6.70
C LYS A 46 7.90 -5.44 -6.14
N VAL A 47 9.17 -5.13 -5.86
CA VAL A 47 9.60 -3.86 -5.25
C VAL A 47 10.55 -3.12 -6.17
N LYS A 48 10.32 -1.81 -6.30
CA LYS A 48 11.13 -0.89 -7.09
C LYS A 48 11.19 0.47 -6.40
N GLU A 49 12.35 1.12 -6.42
CA GLU A 49 12.45 2.53 -6.06
C GLU A 49 11.83 3.43 -7.13
N SER A 50 11.18 4.50 -6.69
CA SER A 50 10.60 5.51 -7.57
C SER A 50 10.71 6.88 -6.91
N LYS A 51 11.37 7.81 -7.61
CA LYS A 51 11.41 9.23 -7.21
C LYS A 51 10.01 9.82 -7.08
N GLU A 52 9.10 9.42 -7.96
CA GLU A 52 7.70 9.82 -7.89
C GLU A 52 7.05 9.29 -6.60
N ALA A 53 7.31 8.03 -6.21
CA ALA A 53 6.75 7.48 -4.98
C ALA A 53 7.29 8.21 -3.73
N GLU A 54 8.59 8.53 -3.70
CA GLU A 54 9.20 9.32 -2.62
C GLU A 54 8.60 10.73 -2.52
N GLU A 55 8.34 11.38 -3.66
CA GLU A 55 7.69 12.69 -3.70
C GLU A 55 6.23 12.61 -3.26
N ARG A 56 5.48 11.60 -3.72
CA ARG A 56 4.05 11.42 -3.39
C ARG A 56 3.82 11.03 -1.93
N MET A 57 4.75 10.29 -1.32
CA MET A 57 4.68 9.89 0.09
C MET A 57 4.50 11.08 1.04
N LYS A 58 5.04 12.25 0.68
CA LYS A 58 4.96 13.49 1.47
C LYS A 58 3.56 14.09 1.55
N TYR A 59 2.66 13.71 0.64
CA TYR A 59 1.32 14.25 0.51
C TYR A 59 0.23 13.19 0.75
N LEU A 60 0.61 12.04 1.30
CA LEU A 60 -0.37 11.04 1.70
C LEU A 60 -1.18 11.52 2.90
N LEU A 61 -2.40 11.00 3.02
CA LEU A 61 -3.28 11.29 4.13
C LEU A 61 -2.58 10.93 5.45
N ASP A 62 -2.60 11.87 6.40
CA ASP A 62 -1.99 11.68 7.72
C ASP A 62 -2.65 10.48 8.43
N PRO A 63 -1.88 9.54 9.00
CA PRO A 63 -2.41 8.37 9.71
C PRO A 63 -3.45 8.70 10.79
N LYS A 64 -3.44 9.91 11.37
CA LYS A 64 -4.45 10.33 12.36
C LYS A 64 -5.89 10.31 11.83
N TYR A 65 -6.08 10.33 10.51
CA TYR A 65 -7.40 10.25 9.86
C TYR A 65 -7.82 8.80 9.56
N LEU A 66 -6.95 7.82 9.78
CA LEU A 66 -7.27 6.39 9.63
C LEU A 66 -8.03 5.89 10.87
N ILE A 67 -9.18 6.52 11.13
CA ILE A 67 -10.07 6.17 12.24
C ILE A 67 -10.93 5.00 11.75
N SER A 68 -10.78 3.83 12.40
CA SER A 68 -11.71 2.74 12.16
C SER A 68 -13.10 3.14 12.67
N PRO A 69 -14.17 2.96 11.88
CA PRO A 69 -15.53 3.08 12.36
C PRO A 69 -15.78 2.16 13.57
N ASP A 70 -16.70 2.59 14.45
CA ASP A 70 -17.13 1.81 15.60
C ASP A 70 -18.01 0.63 15.12
N ASP A 71 -17.98 -0.50 15.83
CA ASP A 71 -18.78 -1.66 15.47
C ASP A 71 -20.28 -1.38 15.50
N LYS A 72 -20.74 -0.42 16.32
CA LYS A 72 -22.14 0.03 16.31
C LYS A 72 -22.57 0.68 14.99
N ASP A 73 -21.62 1.21 14.22
CA ASP A 73 -21.85 1.84 12.92
C ASP A 73 -21.91 0.79 11.80
N ARG A 74 -21.58 -0.48 12.10
CA ARG A 74 -21.63 -1.61 11.17
C ARG A 74 -22.98 -2.31 11.32
N LYS A 75 -23.65 -2.55 10.19
CA LYS A 75 -24.79 -3.46 10.15
C LYS A 75 -24.26 -4.89 10.09
N GLN A 76 -24.79 -5.75 10.95
CA GLN A 76 -24.58 -7.18 10.78
C GLN A 76 -25.35 -7.62 9.54
N ASP A 77 -24.71 -8.48 8.78
CA ASP A 77 -25.35 -9.16 7.67
C ASP A 77 -26.16 -10.32 8.28
N ASP A 78 -27.47 -10.30 8.05
CA ASP A 78 -28.38 -11.34 8.52
C ASP A 78 -28.55 -12.46 7.46
N ASP A 79 -27.88 -12.33 6.32
CA ASP A 79 -27.94 -13.29 5.24
C ASP A 79 -27.02 -14.50 5.51
N ASP A 80 -27.58 -15.71 5.40
CA ASP A 80 -26.85 -16.98 5.53
C ASP A 80 -25.97 -17.30 4.29
N GLU A 81 -25.80 -16.34 3.37
CA GLU A 81 -25.02 -16.52 2.15
C GLU A 81 -23.52 -16.40 2.42
N GLU A 82 -22.77 -17.43 2.04
CA GLU A 82 -21.31 -17.41 2.14
C GLU A 82 -20.72 -16.50 1.06
N PRO A 83 -19.80 -15.58 1.42
CA PRO A 83 -19.12 -14.74 0.43
C PRO A 83 -18.38 -15.58 -0.61
N PRO A 84 -18.31 -15.13 -1.89
CA PRO A 84 -17.63 -15.87 -2.92
C PRO A 84 -16.12 -15.91 -2.69
N GLU A 85 -15.45 -16.94 -3.21
CA GLU A 85 -13.98 -17.09 -3.13
C GLU A 85 -13.24 -15.93 -3.82
N GLU A 86 -13.82 -15.39 -4.90
CA GLU A 86 -13.32 -14.21 -5.60
C GLU A 86 -14.43 -13.18 -5.82
N PHE A 87 -14.11 -11.91 -5.60
CA PHE A 87 -15.03 -10.80 -5.82
C PHE A 87 -14.32 -9.62 -6.51
N ASP A 88 -14.93 -9.07 -7.56
CA ASP A 88 -14.49 -7.85 -8.23
C ASP A 88 -15.71 -6.97 -8.48
N SER A 89 -15.78 -5.83 -7.80
CA SER A 89 -16.89 -4.88 -7.89
C SER A 89 -17.16 -4.42 -9.32
N ARG A 90 -16.13 -4.35 -10.18
CA ARG A 90 -16.30 -3.94 -11.58
C ARG A 90 -17.07 -4.98 -12.40
N LYS A 91 -17.00 -6.25 -12.00
CA LYS A 91 -17.75 -7.35 -12.61
C LYS A 91 -19.15 -7.49 -12.03
N ALA A 92 -19.30 -7.21 -10.72
CA ALA A 92 -20.59 -7.28 -10.02
C ALA A 92 -21.55 -6.15 -10.46
N TRP A 93 -21.01 -4.94 -10.72
CA TRP A 93 -21.78 -3.78 -11.19
C TRP A 93 -21.19 -3.23 -12.51
N PRO A 94 -21.39 -3.94 -13.63
CA PRO A 94 -20.81 -3.57 -14.92
C PRO A 94 -21.28 -2.20 -15.42
N GLU A 95 -22.51 -1.80 -15.11
CA GLU A 95 -23.06 -0.47 -15.40
C GLU A 95 -22.33 0.67 -14.67
N CYS A 96 -21.65 0.35 -13.56
CA CYS A 96 -20.81 1.27 -12.80
C CYS A 96 -19.32 0.99 -12.99
N ALA A 97 -18.92 0.08 -13.89
CA ALA A 97 -17.52 -0.31 -14.04
C ALA A 97 -16.63 0.87 -14.35
N ASP A 98 -17.08 1.83 -15.15
CA ASP A 98 -16.30 3.03 -15.50
C ASP A 98 -15.93 3.86 -14.28
N ILE A 99 -16.89 4.13 -13.38
CA ILE A 99 -16.62 4.91 -12.16
C ILE A 99 -15.81 4.11 -11.14
N ILE A 100 -16.09 2.81 -10.98
CA ILE A 100 -15.37 1.93 -10.04
C ILE A 100 -13.92 1.71 -10.48
N ASN A 101 -13.68 1.62 -11.78
CA ASN A 101 -12.35 1.40 -12.36
C ASN A 101 -11.52 2.70 -12.45
N THR A 102 -12.09 3.85 -12.10
CA THR A 102 -11.38 5.13 -12.16
C THR A 102 -10.44 5.28 -10.96
N VAL A 103 -9.12 5.27 -11.23
CA VAL A 103 -8.10 5.62 -10.23
C VAL A 103 -8.01 7.14 -10.11
N ARG A 104 -8.36 7.68 -8.93
CA ARG A 104 -8.34 9.13 -8.65
C ARG A 104 -6.98 9.57 -8.12
N ASP A 105 -6.56 10.78 -8.48
CA ASP A 105 -5.37 11.42 -7.92
C ASP A 105 -5.77 12.34 -6.75
N GLN A 106 -5.30 12.03 -5.54
CA GLN A 106 -5.51 12.87 -4.35
C GLN A 106 -4.74 14.20 -4.39
N THR A 107 -3.94 14.44 -5.43
CA THR A 107 -3.10 15.63 -5.60
C THR A 107 -2.13 15.86 -4.42
N LYS A 108 -1.56 17.07 -4.30
CA LYS A 108 -0.68 17.45 -3.18
C LYS A 108 -1.49 18.05 -2.03
N CYS A 109 -2.50 17.32 -1.55
CA CYS A 109 -3.29 17.74 -0.40
C CYS A 109 -2.44 17.60 0.87
N ASP A 110 -2.25 18.71 1.58
CA ASP A 110 -1.41 18.78 2.79
C ASP A 110 -2.25 18.70 4.08
N PRO A 111 -1.79 18.03 5.17
CA PRO A 111 -2.51 17.86 6.43
C PRO A 111 -2.66 19.13 7.29
N THR A 112 -2.17 20.30 6.87
CA THR A 112 -2.23 21.54 7.68
C THR A 112 -3.22 22.59 7.17
N LEU A 113 -3.94 22.34 6.08
CA LEU A 113 -4.89 23.30 5.54
C LEU A 113 -6.30 23.09 6.10
N ASN A 114 -6.73 24.06 6.91
CA ASN A 114 -8.12 24.35 7.25
C ASN A 114 -8.96 24.60 5.97
N GLY A 115 -9.35 23.53 5.29
CA GLY A 115 -10.05 23.61 4.01
C GLY A 115 -10.97 22.40 3.81
N LEU A 116 -12.21 22.58 4.24
CA LEU A 116 -13.43 21.87 3.86
C LEU A 116 -13.29 20.92 2.66
N PHE A 117 -13.07 19.63 2.92
CA PHE A 117 -13.55 18.57 2.02
C PHE A 117 -14.44 17.65 2.86
N ASN A 118 -15.74 17.70 2.56
CA ASN A 118 -16.73 16.90 3.25
C ASN A 118 -16.78 15.51 2.61
N VAL A 119 -16.54 14.47 3.40
CA VAL A 119 -16.57 13.05 2.97
C VAL A 119 -17.96 12.67 2.39
N GLN A 120 -19.00 13.46 2.69
CA GLN A 120 -20.34 13.27 2.15
C GLN A 120 -20.45 13.49 0.62
N ASP A 121 -19.49 14.16 -0.02
CA ASP A 121 -19.58 14.46 -1.46
C ASP A 121 -19.20 13.28 -2.36
N LEU A 122 -18.57 12.20 -1.84
CA LEU A 122 -18.15 11.03 -2.63
C LEU A 122 -19.13 9.85 -2.58
N VAL A 123 -19.99 9.77 -1.57
CA VAL A 123 -20.91 8.64 -1.37
C VAL A 123 -22.21 8.78 -2.20
N GLY A 124 -22.53 9.99 -2.67
CA GLY A 124 -23.83 10.30 -3.27
C GLY A 124 -24.07 9.89 -4.73
N LEU A 125 -23.10 9.34 -5.46
CA LEU A 125 -23.25 9.09 -6.90
C LEU A 125 -23.79 7.70 -7.26
N CYS A 126 -23.72 6.69 -6.38
CA CYS A 126 -24.28 5.36 -6.67
C CYS A 126 -25.70 5.13 -6.12
N GLN A 127 -26.13 5.86 -5.09
CA GLN A 127 -27.46 5.64 -4.48
C GLN A 127 -28.63 6.10 -5.34
N LEU A 128 -28.39 6.92 -6.37
CA LEU A 128 -29.44 7.50 -7.20
C LEU A 128 -29.98 6.59 -8.31
N HIS A 129 -29.41 5.40 -8.52
CA HIS A 129 -29.86 4.47 -9.56
C HIS A 129 -30.60 3.22 -9.07
N GLN A 130 -30.85 3.11 -7.75
CA GLN A 130 -31.63 1.99 -7.17
C GLN A 130 -33.11 2.35 -6.92
N SER A 131 -33.67 3.36 -7.59
CA SER A 131 -35.10 3.71 -7.53
C SER A 131 -35.88 3.20 -8.72
#